data_AF-A0A1G7PZ12-F1
#
_entry.id   AF-A0A1G7PZ12-F1
#
_cell.length_a   1.000
_cell.length_b   1.000
_cell.length_c   1.000
_cell.angle_alpha   90.00
_cell.angle_beta   90.00
_cell.angle_gamma   90.00
#
_symmetry.space_group_name_H-M   'P 1'
#
loop_
_entity.id
_entity.type
_entity.pdbx_description
1 polymer ?
#
loop_
_entity_poly.entity_id
_entity_poly.type
_entity_poly.pdbx_seq_one_letter_code
_entity_poly.pdbx_strand_id
1 'polypeptide(L)'
;MAQREFPGFTLKSSAIREGSRYTALIASHPADGSFPSYFAVYENRSFRDEDSAAEAAEKALGLVLGVDDDGAPAFAEGETGFDDDRTDDADD
;
A
#
# COMPACT_ATOMS: atom_id res chain seq x y z
N MET A 1 11.91 -6.33 -2.54
CA MET A 1 11.55 -5.11 -1.80
C MET A 1 12.06 -3.89 -2.56
N ALA A 2 11.16 -3.22 -3.26
CA ALA A 2 11.41 -1.97 -3.97
C ALA A 2 11.23 -0.74 -3.04
N GLN A 3 11.85 0.37 -3.41
CA GLN A 3 11.66 1.67 -2.74
C GLN A 3 11.54 2.80 -3.75
N ARG A 4 10.82 3.86 -3.40
CA ARG A 4 10.69 5.09 -4.17
C ARG A 4 10.79 6.31 -3.26
N GLU A 5 11.48 7.32 -3.74
CA GLU A 5 11.68 8.58 -3.03
C GLU A 5 10.66 9.62 -3.52
N PHE A 6 10.09 10.35 -2.57
CA PHE A 6 9.15 11.44 -2.78
C PHE A 6 9.60 12.66 -1.96
N PRO A 7 9.14 13.88 -2.27
CA PRO A 7 9.46 15.05 -1.46
C PRO A 7 9.05 14.84 0.01
N GLY A 8 10.02 14.80 0.92
CA GLY A 8 9.77 14.61 2.35
C GLY A 8 9.51 13.17 2.80
N PHE A 9 9.39 12.19 1.90
CA PHE A 9 9.03 10.82 2.25
C PHE A 9 9.76 9.77 1.39
N THR A 10 10.05 8.62 1.98
CA THR A 10 10.55 7.43 1.27
C THR A 10 9.54 6.31 1.43
N LEU A 11 8.94 5.87 0.32
CA LEU A 11 8.04 4.74 0.32
C LEU A 11 8.79 3.43 0.04
N LYS A 12 8.46 2.36 0.76
CA LYS A 12 9.04 1.03 0.59
C LYS A 12 7.95 -0.02 0.49
N SER A 13 8.06 -0.93 -0.47
CA SER A 13 7.18 -2.10 -0.56
C SER A 13 7.57 -3.08 0.55
N SER A 14 6.58 -3.59 1.27
CA SER A 14 6.78 -4.61 2.29
C SER A 14 5.63 -5.61 2.27
N ALA A 15 5.82 -6.74 2.94
CA ALA A 15 4.78 -7.71 3.21
C ALA A 15 4.83 -8.06 4.69
N ILE A 16 3.66 -8.23 5.31
CA ILE A 16 3.56 -8.72 6.68
C ILE A 16 2.76 -10.00 6.71
N ARG A 17 3.12 -10.92 7.60
CA ARG A 17 2.37 -12.14 7.84
C ARG A 17 1.29 -11.91 8.89
N GLU A 18 0.04 -12.11 8.50
CA GLU A 18 -1.12 -12.08 9.39
C GLU A 18 -1.70 -13.51 9.50
N GLY A 19 -1.30 -14.20 10.56
CA GLY A 19 -1.66 -15.60 10.80
C GLY A 19 -1.14 -16.56 9.72
N SER A 20 -2.03 -16.99 8.82
CA SER A 20 -1.74 -17.94 7.73
C SER A 20 -1.65 -17.30 6.34
N ARG A 21 -1.75 -15.97 6.29
CA ARG A 21 -1.73 -15.19 5.05
C ARG A 21 -0.72 -14.06 5.17
N TYR A 22 -0.41 -13.46 4.02
CA TYR A 22 0.43 -12.30 3.90
C TYR A 22 -0.40 -11.13 3.36
N THR A 23 -0.13 -9.95 3.89
CA THR A 23 -0.73 -8.69 3.49
C THR A 23 0.35 -7.84 2.86
N ALA A 24 0.05 -7.27 1.69
CA ALA A 24 0.94 -6.35 1.00
C ALA A 24 0.84 -4.96 1.64
N LEU A 25 1.98 -4.29 1.83
CA LEU A 25 2.05 -3.01 2.52
C LEU A 25 2.96 -2.04 1.78
N ILE A 26 2.68 -0.75 1.91
CA ILE A 26 3.63 0.34 1.64
C ILE A 26 3.99 1.01 2.96
N ALA A 27 5.28 0.99 3.29
CA ALA A 27 5.84 1.71 4.42
C ALA A 27 6.28 3.11 3.95
N SER A 28 5.68 4.14 4.53
CA SER A 28 6.03 5.54 4.31
C SER A 28 6.97 6.03 5.41
N HIS A 29 8.21 6.33 5.04
CA HIS A 29 9.22 6.85 5.95
C HIS A 29 9.35 8.36 5.78
N PRO A 30 8.93 9.17 6.77
CA PRO A 30 9.16 10.61 6.75
C PRO A 30 10.66 10.94 6.84
N ALA A 31 11.09 11.94 6.06
CA ALA A 31 12.49 12.36 5.97
C ALA A 31 12.99 13.08 7.23
N ASP A 32 12.09 13.64 8.02
CA ASP A 32 12.34 14.23 9.34
C ASP A 32 12.71 13.20 10.42
N GLY A 33 12.66 11.90 10.11
CA GLY A 33 13.06 10.83 11.01
C GLY A 33 11.98 10.39 11.99
N SER A 34 10.74 10.85 11.81
CA SER A 34 9.58 10.33 12.52
C SER A 34 9.33 8.85 12.21
N PHE A 35 8.43 8.24 12.97
CA PHE A 35 8.10 6.82 12.78
C PHE A 35 7.43 6.60 11.42
N PRO A 36 7.72 5.46 10.75
CA PRO A 36 7.09 5.14 9.49
C PRO A 36 5.61 4.78 9.67
N SER A 37 4.79 5.21 8.71
CA SER A 37 3.39 4.83 8.57
C SER A 37 3.28 3.64 7.63
N TYR A 38 2.37 2.70 7.91
CA TYR A 38 2.18 1.50 7.10
C TYR A 38 0.77 1.51 6.51
N PHE A 39 0.69 1.41 5.18
CA PHE A 39 -0.56 1.41 4.43
C PHE A 39 -0.73 0.05 3.79
N ALA A 40 -1.77 -0.68 4.16
CA ALA A 40 -2.10 -1.94 3.52
C ALA A 40 -2.60 -1.65 2.10
N VAL A 41 -2.18 -2.47 1.14
CA VAL A 41 -2.60 -2.36 -0.26
C VAL A 41 -3.22 -3.69 -0.67
N TYR A 42 -4.22 -3.64 -1.54
CA TYR A 42 -5.02 -4.81 -1.91
C TYR A 42 -5.62 -5.54 -0.69
N GLU A 43 -6.23 -4.82 0.26
CA GLU A 43 -6.77 -5.39 1.51
C GLU A 43 -7.82 -6.49 1.27
N ASN A 44 -8.55 -6.41 0.15
CA ASN A 44 -9.45 -7.46 -0.34
C ASN A 44 -8.76 -8.75 -0.83
N ARG A 45 -7.42 -8.81 -0.79
CA ARG A 45 -6.62 -9.96 -1.22
C ARG A 45 -5.64 -10.37 -0.14
N SER A 46 -5.87 -11.56 0.41
CA SER A 46 -4.89 -12.21 1.28
C SER A 46 -3.99 -13.14 0.46
N PHE A 47 -2.68 -12.94 0.52
CA PHE A 47 -1.72 -13.76 -0.21
C PHE A 47 -1.35 -15.01 0.58
N ARG A 48 -1.06 -16.12 -0.11
CA ARG A 48 -0.60 -17.37 0.54
C ARG A 48 0.90 -17.35 0.84
N ASP A 49 1.65 -16.61 0.05
CA ASP A 49 3.10 -16.58 0.05
C ASP A 49 3.59 -15.13 0.20
N GLU A 50 4.70 -14.96 0.94
CA GLU A 50 5.30 -13.65 1.21
C GLU A 50 5.75 -12.97 -0.09
N ASP A 51 6.34 -13.74 -1.00
CA ASP A 51 6.85 -13.26 -2.29
C ASP A 51 5.72 -12.64 -3.12
N SER A 52 4.55 -13.30 -3.19
CA SER A 52 3.39 -12.76 -3.92
C SER A 52 2.83 -11.49 -3.29
N ALA A 53 2.85 -11.37 -1.96
CA ALA A 53 2.46 -10.13 -1.27
C ALA A 53 3.48 -9.01 -1.54
N ALA A 54 4.78 -9.34 -1.52
CA ALA A 54 5.85 -8.40 -1.81
C ALA A 54 5.77 -7.90 -3.26
N GLU A 55 5.58 -8.79 -4.24
CA GLU A 55 5.37 -8.43 -5.65
C GLU A 55 4.15 -7.53 -5.84
N ALA A 56 3.05 -7.81 -5.12
CA ALA A 56 1.87 -6.94 -5.14
C ALA A 56 2.18 -5.56 -4.54
N ALA A 57 2.87 -5.50 -3.41
CA ALA A 57 3.31 -4.24 -2.81
C ALA A 57 4.24 -3.46 -3.75
N GLU A 58 5.13 -4.14 -4.48
CA GLU A 58 6.01 -3.52 -5.49
C GLU A 58 5.21 -2.94 -6.66
N LYS A 59 4.16 -3.65 -7.13
CA LYS A 59 3.25 -3.13 -8.15
C LYS A 59 2.50 -1.89 -7.65
N ALA A 60 1.93 -1.95 -6.45
CA ALA A 60 1.26 -0.80 -5.84
C ALA A 60 2.21 0.39 -5.69
N LEU A 61 3.45 0.14 -5.26
CA LEU A 61 4.48 1.18 -5.16
C LEU A 61 4.77 1.82 -6.52
N GLY A 62 4.77 1.05 -7.61
CA GLY A 62 4.89 1.55 -8.99
C GLY A 62 3.74 2.46 -9.43
N LEU A 63 2.56 2.29 -8.84
CA LEU A 63 1.35 3.06 -9.15
C LEU A 63 1.20 4.34 -8.33
N VAL A 64 2.04 4.54 -7.31
CA VAL A 64 2.05 5.76 -6.51
C VAL A 64 2.43 6.96 -7.39
N LEU A 65 1.56 7.96 -7.41
CA LEU A 65 1.75 9.22 -8.11
C LEU A 65 2.40 10.28 -7.21
N GLY A 66 2.12 10.23 -5.91
CA GLY A 66 2.63 11.18 -4.92
C GLY A 66 2.44 10.69 -3.49
N VAL A 67 2.83 11.52 -2.53
CA VAL A 67 2.60 11.30 -1.10
C VAL A 67 1.93 12.55 -0.57
N ASP A 68 0.80 12.39 0.12
CA ASP A 68 0.09 13.47 0.80
C ASP A 68 0.88 14.00 2.00
N ASP A 69 0.48 15.15 2.53
CA ASP A 69 1.15 15.81 3.68
C ASP A 69 1.21 14.90 4.93
N ASP A 70 0.25 13.99 5.09
CA ASP A 70 0.21 12.99 6.17
C ASP A 70 1.08 11.76 5.91
N GLY A 71 1.81 11.71 4.79
CA GLY A 71 2.63 10.58 4.40
C GLY A 71 1.87 9.44 3.71
N ALA A 72 0.58 9.64 3.40
CA ALA A 72 -0.24 8.65 2.72
C ALA A 72 0.10 8.57 1.22
N PRO A 73 0.29 7.36 0.66
CA PRO A 73 0.55 7.22 -0.77
C PRO A 73 -0.70 7.58 -1.58
N ALA A 74 -0.55 8.53 -2.50
CA ALA A 74 -1.57 8.90 -3.47
C ALA A 74 -1.43 8.04 -4.73
N PHE A 75 -2.49 7.33 -5.09
CA PHE A 75 -2.54 6.44 -6.24
C PHE A 75 -3.34 7.04 -7.38
N ALA A 76 -3.10 6.56 -8.60
CA ALA A 76 -4.03 6.81 -9.70
C ALA A 76 -5.40 6.18 -9.38
N GLU A 77 -6.47 6.90 -9.66
CA GLU A 77 -7.85 6.48 -9.41
C GLU A 77 -8.12 5.09 -10.04
N GLY A 78 -8.60 4.13 -9.24
CA GLY A 78 -8.98 2.78 -9.69
C GLY A 78 -7.86 1.72 -9.79
N GLU A 79 -6.58 2.04 -9.53
CA GLU A 79 -5.46 1.14 -9.86
C GLU A 79 -4.94 0.27 -8.68
N THR A 80 -5.24 0.62 -7.43
CA THR A 80 -4.61 -0.03 -6.26
C THR A 80 -5.52 -0.87 -5.37
N GLY A 81 -6.79 -1.00 -5.74
CA GLY A 81 -7.74 -1.80 -4.96
C GLY A 81 -8.05 -1.23 -3.57
N PHE A 82 -7.76 0.06 -3.33
CA PHE A 82 -8.36 0.86 -2.26
C PHE A 82 -9.82 1.24 -2.55
N ASP A 83 -10.34 0.86 -3.72
CA ASP A 83 -11.75 0.93 -4.07
C ASP A 83 -12.52 -0.16 -3.31
N ASP A 84 -12.60 -0.01 -1.98
CA ASP A 84 -13.60 -0.67 -1.15
C ASP A 84 -14.78 0.29 -0.92
N ASP A 85 -15.15 1.05 -1.95
CA ASP A 85 -16.50 1.61 -2.05
C ASP A 85 -17.02 1.55 -3.48
N ARG A 86 -17.26 0.32 -3.93
CA ARG A 86 -18.58 0.06 -4.48
C ARG A 86 -19.28 -0.88 -3.49
N THR A 87 -19.61 -0.34 -2.32
CA THR A 87 -20.77 -0.81 -1.57
C THR A 87 -21.93 -0.78 -2.55
N ASP A 88 -22.34 -1.95 -3.04
CA ASP A 88 -23.61 -2.13 -3.72
C ASP A 88 -24.70 -1.92 -2.68
N ASP A 89 -24.93 -0.66 -2.31
CA ASP A 89 -26.17 -0.21 -1.71
C ASP A 89 -27.18 -0.08 -2.86
N ALA A 90 -27.51 -1.22 -3.45
CA ALA A 90 -28.72 -1.39 -4.23
C ALA A 90 -29.84 -1.65 -3.23
N ASP A 91 -30.37 -0.54 -2.71
CA ASP A 91 -31.69 -0.38 -2.09
C ASP A 91 -32.73 -1.30 -2.79
N ASP A 92 -33.31 -2.25 -2.05
CA ASP A 92 -34.58 -2.94 -2.39
C ASP A 92 -35.58 -2.76 -1.23
#